data_AF-A0A1G4TQC1-F1
#
_entry.id   AF-A0A1G4TQC1-F1
#
_cell.length_a   1.000
_cell.length_b   1.000
_cell.length_c   1.000
_cell.angle_alpha   90.00
_cell.angle_beta   90.00
_cell.angle_gamma   90.00
#
_symmetry.space_group_name_H-M   'P 1'
#
loop_
_entity.id
_entity.type
_entity.pdbx_description
1 polymer ?
#
loop_
_entity_poly.entity_id
_entity_poly.type
_entity_poly.pdbx_seq_one_letter_code
_entity_poly.pdbx_strand_id
1 'polypeptide(L)'
;MTRCLTALAVILCLAATQVGAQTTPTDSTEVIVKGAIRPKPADEVPPPPLDVFTQSPRIEQIALSDDGSRFAFVTRKGGQRLLTTYNVTEGTNQVIKLSEDPLSAMTWLDNDHILLSATDTGLRGTCPSGLRQNFQSAQAQSDLSAAMSISGFNGGSGTDVTSPDPILSLILQSTLTPPACAQYGVRSQEAGTIVDLRNKQSISLGDRMGGDYKGMPLGLPKAVTVDGKMQLVGPFLELRDKSIAGQVAQRVYLWKVDPDTGRGRIVDDHGGDLDRIGSYVDDWLTDASGQPTVRATYTYLDETFRIEMRKDGKWTPILTRKIDAKAHTFAPFLAGLGRDGQSLLILDAADPGADGPRRFRYYELAADGKLSAPLDEDAAQDRPIFNPESGALSGFAHDGEITTYTFFDPDLADIYRHALDTAPGQSVRVAAMGRDPAQMILFAQGGDDPGSWHYYDFATGKRVDIGS
;
A
#
# COMPACT_ATOMS: atom_id res chain seq x y z
N MET A 1 44.82 -31.87 -25.14
CA MET A 1 46.01 -31.00 -25.21
C MET A 1 45.77 -29.79 -24.32
N THR A 2 46.61 -29.69 -23.30
CA THR A 2 46.53 -28.84 -22.11
C THR A 2 47.14 -27.47 -22.39
N ARG A 3 46.50 -26.38 -21.92
CA ARG A 3 47.03 -25.03 -21.64
C ARG A 3 45.88 -24.26 -20.94
N CYS A 4 45.75 -24.25 -19.61
CA CYS A 4 46.53 -23.54 -18.60
C CYS A 4 46.61 -22.02 -18.88
N LEU A 5 45.74 -21.24 -18.22
CA LEU A 5 45.97 -19.82 -17.95
C LEU A 5 45.37 -19.44 -16.59
N THR A 6 46.23 -18.80 -15.83
CA THR A 6 46.24 -18.53 -14.39
C THR A 6 45.45 -17.28 -14.04
N ALA A 7 44.80 -17.33 -12.88
CA ALA A 7 44.20 -16.19 -12.20
C ALA A 7 45.26 -15.22 -11.67
N LEU A 8 45.01 -13.91 -11.78
CA LEU A 8 45.78 -12.87 -11.10
C LEU A 8 44.83 -12.01 -10.27
N ALA A 9 44.96 -12.09 -8.95
CA ALA A 9 44.31 -11.22 -7.98
C ALA A 9 45.16 -9.96 -7.79
N VAL A 10 44.53 -8.78 -7.80
CA VAL A 10 45.17 -7.50 -7.45
C VAL A 10 44.54 -7.00 -6.16
N ILE A 11 45.34 -7.05 -5.09
CA ILE A 11 45.10 -6.39 -3.80
C ILE A 11 45.89 -5.09 -3.84
N LEU A 12 45.22 -3.95 -3.64
CA LEU A 12 45.88 -2.66 -3.50
C LEU A 12 45.75 -2.18 -2.04
N CYS A 13 46.82 -2.36 -1.26
CA CYS A 13 47.05 -1.66 -0.01
C CYS A 13 47.80 -0.36 -0.29
N LEU A 14 47.29 0.79 0.16
CA LEU A 14 48.09 2.00 0.28
C LEU A 14 48.30 2.33 1.77
N ALA A 15 49.57 2.24 2.19
CA ALA A 15 50.07 2.78 3.44
C ALA A 15 50.43 4.26 3.25
N ALA A 16 49.93 5.12 4.13
CA ALA A 16 50.24 6.54 4.17
C ALA A 16 51.58 6.79 4.87
N THR A 17 52.40 7.68 4.29
CA THR A 17 53.61 8.22 4.92
C THR A 17 53.27 9.54 5.61
N GLN A 18 53.74 9.72 6.85
CA GLN A 18 53.59 10.95 7.62
C GLN A 18 54.67 11.96 7.22
N VAL A 19 54.27 13.20 6.96
CA VAL A 19 55.16 14.36 6.93
C VAL A 19 54.59 15.39 7.89
N GLY A 20 55.32 15.66 8.98
CA GLY A 20 55.01 16.72 9.92
C GLY A 20 55.38 18.08 9.34
N ALA A 21 54.50 19.06 9.48
CA ALA A 21 54.80 20.46 9.22
C ALA A 21 54.45 21.28 10.46
N GLN A 22 55.45 22.04 10.90
CA GLN A 22 55.47 22.88 12.09
C GLN A 22 54.55 24.10 11.97
N THR A 23 54.04 24.54 13.11
CA THR A 23 53.23 25.74 13.30
C THR A 23 54.08 27.01 13.29
N THR A 24 53.55 28.08 12.70
CA THR A 24 53.83 29.46 13.14
C THR A 24 52.62 30.35 12.80
N PRO A 25 52.26 31.32 13.66
CA PRO A 25 50.92 31.93 13.69
C PRO A 25 50.89 33.28 12.98
N THR A 26 49.83 33.58 12.22
CA THR A 26 49.53 34.97 11.84
C THR A 26 48.02 35.21 11.67
N ASP A 27 47.52 36.14 12.49
CA ASP A 27 46.29 36.94 12.41
C ASP A 27 44.97 36.26 12.03
N SER A 28 44.24 35.82 13.07
CA SER A 28 42.80 35.69 13.03
C SER A 28 42.15 37.07 13.24
N THR A 29 41.53 37.63 12.21
CA THR A 29 40.51 38.67 12.39
C THR A 29 39.36 38.11 13.23
N GLU A 30 39.29 38.56 14.48
CA GLU A 30 38.28 38.17 15.45
C GLU A 30 36.92 38.80 15.08
N VAL A 31 35.99 37.97 14.61
CA VAL A 31 34.58 38.37 14.47
C VAL A 31 33.92 38.24 15.84
N ILE A 32 33.81 39.36 16.56
CA ILE A 32 33.08 39.43 17.84
C ILE A 32 31.58 39.36 17.56
N VAL A 33 31.00 38.18 17.69
CA VAL A 33 29.54 38.01 17.79
C VAL A 33 29.14 38.23 19.25
N LYS A 34 28.43 39.33 19.52
CA LYS A 34 27.82 39.61 20.83
C LYS A 34 26.95 38.41 21.24
N GLY A 35 27.22 37.89 22.44
CA GLY A 35 26.71 36.61 22.93
C GLY A 35 25.19 36.49 22.89
N ALA A 36 24.71 35.56 22.07
CA ALA A 36 23.57 34.75 22.45
C ALA A 36 24.07 33.76 23.50
N ILE A 37 23.43 33.74 24.67
CA ILE A 37 23.63 32.73 25.70
C ILE A 37 23.46 31.38 25.01
N ARG A 38 24.55 30.62 24.82
CA ARG A 38 24.43 29.21 24.41
C ARG A 38 23.63 28.53 25.51
N PRO A 39 22.53 27.81 25.19
CA PRO A 39 21.93 26.91 26.14
C PRO A 39 23.04 26.03 26.70
N LYS A 40 23.13 25.94 28.03
CA LYS A 40 24.02 25.00 28.68
C LYS A 40 23.72 23.62 28.05
N PRO A 41 24.72 22.86 27.55
CA PRO A 41 24.48 21.50 27.12
C PRO A 41 23.76 20.79 28.27
N ALA A 42 22.66 20.10 27.97
CA ALA A 42 22.05 19.22 28.95
C ALA A 42 23.15 18.31 29.51
N ASP A 43 23.08 18.00 30.81
CA ASP A 43 23.97 17.01 31.42
C ASP A 43 24.01 15.78 30.49
N GLU A 44 25.20 15.28 30.20
CA GLU A 44 25.48 14.27 29.17
C GLU A 44 24.66 13.01 29.45
N VAL A 45 23.43 12.96 28.92
CA VAL A 45 22.54 11.81 29.03
C VAL A 45 23.22 10.70 28.22
N PRO A 46 23.62 9.59 28.85
CA PRO A 46 24.21 8.49 28.10
C PRO A 46 23.21 8.03 27.04
N PRO A 47 23.65 7.80 25.79
CA PRO A 47 22.75 7.40 24.73
C PRO A 47 21.97 6.15 25.15
N PRO A 48 20.71 5.99 24.71
CA PRO A 48 19.92 4.82 25.06
C PRO A 48 20.68 3.53 24.71
N PRO A 49 20.59 2.47 25.54
CA PRO A 49 21.22 1.18 25.25
C PRO A 49 20.84 0.65 23.86
N LEU A 50 21.79 0.03 23.14
CA LEU A 50 21.57 -0.44 21.76
C LEU A 50 20.42 -1.45 21.65
N ASP A 51 20.20 -2.26 22.69
CA ASP A 51 19.12 -3.24 22.73
C ASP A 51 17.74 -2.62 22.62
N VAL A 52 17.54 -1.39 23.10
CA VAL A 52 16.28 -0.63 22.94
C VAL A 52 15.94 -0.45 21.45
N PHE A 53 16.94 -0.21 20.60
CA PHE A 53 16.76 -0.04 19.15
C PHE A 53 16.61 -1.36 18.39
N THR A 54 16.79 -2.51 19.05
CA THR A 54 16.60 -3.85 18.46
C THR A 54 15.30 -4.52 18.88
N GLN A 55 14.55 -3.92 19.80
CA GLN A 55 13.25 -4.43 20.23
C GLN A 55 12.22 -4.22 19.11
N SER A 56 11.36 -5.21 18.90
CA SER A 56 10.20 -5.04 18.04
C SER A 56 9.35 -3.88 18.55
N PRO A 57 8.83 -3.02 17.67
CA PRO A 57 7.98 -1.91 18.10
C PRO A 57 6.81 -2.49 18.90
N ARG A 58 6.50 -1.87 20.04
CA ARG A 58 5.40 -2.31 20.90
C ARG A 58 4.08 -2.32 20.14
N ILE A 59 3.88 -1.33 19.28
CA ILE A 59 2.73 -1.24 18.37
C ILE A 59 3.22 -1.55 16.96
N GLU A 60 2.79 -2.70 16.41
CA GLU A 60 3.15 -3.14 15.06
C GLU A 60 2.32 -2.41 13.99
N GLN A 61 1.06 -2.11 14.32
CA GLN A 61 0.08 -1.47 13.43
C GLN A 61 -0.88 -0.63 14.25
N ILE A 62 -1.37 0.47 13.68
CA ILE A 62 -2.37 1.33 14.30
C ILE A 62 -3.28 1.94 13.23
N ALA A 63 -4.57 2.11 13.54
CA ALA A 63 -5.55 2.70 12.64
C ALA A 63 -6.64 3.42 13.43
N LEU A 64 -7.18 4.49 12.84
CA LEU A 64 -8.32 5.26 13.35
C LEU A 64 -9.57 4.94 12.51
N SER A 65 -10.74 4.81 13.14
CA SER A 65 -12.00 4.63 12.43
C SER A 65 -12.35 5.90 11.64
N ASP A 66 -13.12 5.75 10.56
CA ASP A 66 -13.52 6.89 9.72
C ASP A 66 -14.27 7.96 10.53
N ASP A 67 -15.10 7.55 11.50
CA ASP A 67 -15.81 8.47 12.39
C ASP A 67 -14.98 9.00 13.57
N GLY A 68 -13.71 8.62 13.66
CA GLY A 68 -12.75 8.95 14.73
C GLY A 68 -13.14 8.48 16.14
N SER A 69 -14.23 7.75 16.29
CA SER A 69 -14.74 7.30 17.60
C SER A 69 -13.95 6.10 18.15
N ARG A 70 -13.15 5.43 17.32
CA ARG A 70 -12.41 4.22 17.69
C ARG A 70 -11.02 4.22 17.09
N PHE A 71 -10.04 3.73 17.84
CA PHE A 71 -8.76 3.34 17.25
C PHE A 71 -8.45 1.88 17.54
N ALA A 72 -7.67 1.28 16.67
CA ALA A 72 -7.19 -0.09 16.79
C ALA A 72 -5.68 -0.10 16.73
N PHE A 73 -5.05 -0.97 17.50
CA PHE A 73 -3.62 -1.21 17.40
C PHE A 73 -3.30 -2.69 17.62
N VAL A 74 -2.22 -3.14 16.99
CA VAL A 74 -1.70 -4.50 17.15
C VAL A 74 -0.44 -4.46 17.98
N THR A 75 -0.40 -5.23 19.06
CA THR A 75 0.74 -5.32 19.98
C THR A 75 1.10 -6.77 20.28
N ARG A 76 2.29 -7.00 20.82
CA ARG A 76 2.71 -8.32 21.30
C ARG A 76 2.69 -8.39 22.82
N LYS A 77 2.05 -9.43 23.36
CA LYS A 77 2.10 -9.71 24.80
C LYS A 77 2.21 -11.21 25.04
N GLY A 78 3.24 -11.63 25.79
CA GLY A 78 3.47 -13.04 26.09
C GLY A 78 3.68 -13.90 24.84
N GLY A 79 4.33 -13.35 23.80
CA GLY A 79 4.57 -14.04 22.54
C GLY A 79 3.37 -14.16 21.60
N GLN A 80 2.22 -13.55 21.94
CA GLN A 80 1.01 -13.55 21.11
C GLN A 80 0.76 -12.17 20.52
N ARG A 81 0.33 -12.12 19.26
CA ARG A 81 -0.20 -10.91 18.65
C ARG A 81 -1.63 -10.63 19.13
N LEU A 82 -1.88 -9.40 19.59
CA LEU A 82 -3.16 -8.93 20.10
C LEU A 82 -3.64 -7.71 19.30
N LEU A 83 -4.77 -7.85 18.63
CA LEU A 83 -5.55 -6.73 18.11
C LEU A 83 -6.36 -6.12 19.25
N THR A 84 -6.07 -4.88 19.61
CA THR A 84 -6.81 -4.13 20.62
C THR A 84 -7.58 -3.00 19.94
N THR A 85 -8.88 -2.94 20.15
CA THR A 85 -9.73 -1.82 19.75
C THR A 85 -10.14 -1.02 20.99
N TYR A 86 -10.19 0.30 20.85
CA TYR A 86 -10.57 1.23 21.91
C TYR A 86 -11.62 2.20 21.38
N ASN A 87 -12.75 2.30 22.06
CA ASN A 87 -13.78 3.31 21.79
C ASN A 87 -13.48 4.54 22.65
N VAL A 88 -13.11 5.65 22.02
CA VAL A 88 -12.75 6.87 22.76
C VAL A 88 -13.96 7.46 23.48
N THR A 89 -15.15 7.37 22.89
CA THR A 89 -16.39 7.96 23.43
C THR A 89 -16.85 7.23 24.69
N GLU A 90 -16.83 5.90 24.67
CA GLU A 90 -17.30 5.06 25.80
C GLU A 90 -16.19 4.73 26.80
N GLY A 91 -14.92 4.88 26.41
CA GLY A 91 -13.77 4.47 27.22
C GLY A 91 -13.63 2.95 27.36
N THR A 92 -14.24 2.18 26.44
CA THR A 92 -14.26 0.73 26.43
C THR A 92 -13.22 0.16 25.47
N ASN A 93 -12.73 -1.05 25.75
CA ASN A 93 -11.79 -1.73 24.87
C ASN A 93 -12.15 -3.20 24.65
N GLN A 94 -11.70 -3.72 23.52
CA GLN A 94 -11.82 -5.13 23.17
C GLN A 94 -10.47 -5.66 22.68
N VAL A 95 -10.17 -6.91 23.02
CA VAL A 95 -8.96 -7.60 22.60
C VAL A 95 -9.31 -8.88 21.85
N ILE A 96 -8.70 -9.06 20.68
CA ILE A 96 -8.78 -10.24 19.83
C ILE A 96 -7.36 -10.78 19.65
N LYS A 97 -7.18 -12.08 19.87
CA LYS A 97 -5.91 -12.75 19.58
C LYS A 97 -5.80 -13.00 18.09
N LEU A 98 -4.65 -12.67 17.53
CA LEU A 98 -4.36 -12.91 16.13
C LEU A 98 -3.43 -14.12 15.96
N SER A 99 -3.45 -14.72 14.77
CA SER A 99 -2.42 -15.63 14.32
C SER A 99 -1.09 -14.90 14.12
N GLU A 100 -0.02 -15.69 14.03
CA GLU A 100 1.35 -15.21 13.82
C GLU A 100 1.71 -15.03 12.33
N ASP A 101 0.72 -15.12 11.43
CA ASP A 101 0.89 -14.88 9.99
C ASP A 101 1.37 -13.44 9.72
N PRO A 102 1.99 -13.15 8.57
CA PRO A 102 2.47 -11.81 8.25
C PRO A 102 1.38 -10.71 8.39
N LEU A 103 1.81 -9.52 8.78
CA LEU A 103 0.98 -8.33 8.93
C LEU A 103 1.81 -7.09 8.59
N SER A 104 1.38 -6.33 7.60
CA SER A 104 2.03 -5.10 7.13
C SER A 104 1.13 -3.87 7.17
N ALA A 105 -0.20 -4.05 7.10
CA ALA A 105 -1.14 -2.96 7.17
C ALA A 105 -2.45 -3.35 7.86
N MET A 106 -3.10 -2.35 8.45
CA MET A 106 -4.40 -2.45 9.11
C MET A 106 -5.24 -1.21 8.79
N THR A 107 -6.52 -1.39 8.49
CA THR A 107 -7.48 -0.28 8.33
C THR A 107 -8.83 -0.66 8.89
N TRP A 108 -9.58 0.34 9.36
CA TRP A 108 -11.00 0.18 9.65
C TRP A 108 -11.79 0.16 8.33
N LEU A 109 -12.84 -0.66 8.28
CA LEU A 109 -13.81 -0.68 7.17
C LEU A 109 -15.12 -0.01 7.58
N ASP A 110 -15.53 -0.26 8.81
CA ASP A 110 -16.61 0.39 9.54
C ASP A 110 -16.38 0.15 11.04
N ASN A 111 -17.35 0.44 11.91
CA ASN A 111 -17.19 0.26 13.36
C ASN A 111 -17.20 -1.19 13.86
N ASP A 112 -17.54 -2.14 12.99
CA ASP A 112 -17.65 -3.58 13.29
C ASP A 112 -16.57 -4.42 12.59
N HIS A 113 -15.84 -3.86 11.61
CA HIS A 113 -14.92 -4.59 10.76
C HIS A 113 -13.56 -3.90 10.62
N ILE A 114 -12.50 -4.67 10.81
CA ILE A 114 -11.11 -4.27 10.54
C ILE A 114 -10.53 -5.14 9.45
N LEU A 115 -9.90 -4.53 8.44
CA LEU A 115 -9.11 -5.24 7.44
C LEU A 115 -7.64 -5.27 7.88
N LEU A 116 -7.11 -6.48 8.04
CA LEU A 116 -5.70 -6.77 8.19
C LEU A 116 -5.13 -7.22 6.85
N SER A 117 -3.88 -6.89 6.57
CA SER A 117 -3.23 -7.30 5.32
C SER A 117 -1.75 -7.63 5.47
N ALA A 118 -1.29 -8.53 4.61
CA ALA A 118 0.11 -8.76 4.32
C ALA A 118 0.38 -8.39 2.87
N THR A 119 1.29 -7.45 2.68
CA THR A 119 1.64 -6.87 1.40
C THR A 119 2.83 -7.60 0.80
N ASP A 120 2.70 -7.97 -0.46
CA ASP A 120 3.81 -8.39 -1.31
C ASP A 120 3.82 -7.52 -2.59
N THR A 121 4.96 -7.49 -3.28
CA THR A 121 5.08 -6.82 -4.57
C THR A 121 5.26 -7.86 -5.67
N GLY A 122 4.37 -7.82 -6.66
CA GLY A 122 4.42 -8.74 -7.79
C GLY A 122 4.56 -8.02 -9.12
N LEU A 123 5.23 -8.67 -10.07
CA LEU A 123 5.34 -8.20 -11.44
C LEU A 123 4.00 -8.39 -12.16
N ARG A 124 3.51 -7.32 -12.79
CA ARG A 124 2.35 -7.33 -13.66
C ARG A 124 2.77 -7.65 -15.08
N GLY A 125 2.10 -8.63 -15.65
CA GLY A 125 2.49 -9.20 -16.93
C GLY A 125 1.39 -9.99 -17.60
N THR A 126 1.68 -10.44 -18.81
CA THR A 126 0.97 -11.57 -19.44
C THR A 126 1.53 -12.91 -18.94
N CYS A 127 2.65 -12.87 -18.23
CA CYS A 127 3.36 -13.99 -17.62
C CYS A 127 2.60 -14.58 -16.43
N PRO A 128 2.86 -15.86 -16.07
CA PRO A 128 2.42 -16.42 -14.79
C PRO A 128 2.85 -15.53 -13.62
N SER A 129 1.97 -15.37 -12.62
CA SER A 129 2.26 -14.54 -11.45
C SER A 129 3.35 -15.11 -10.55
N GLY A 130 3.56 -16.43 -10.58
CA GLY A 130 4.48 -17.10 -9.65
C GLY A 130 4.03 -17.02 -8.20
N LEU A 131 2.81 -16.54 -7.94
CA LEU A 131 2.28 -16.34 -6.59
C LEU A 131 1.90 -17.66 -5.94
N ARG A 132 2.19 -17.75 -4.64
CA ARG A 132 1.77 -18.89 -3.83
C ARG A 132 0.27 -18.78 -3.57
N GLN A 133 -0.47 -19.85 -3.87
CA GLN A 133 -1.91 -19.93 -3.60
C GLN A 133 -2.27 -19.93 -2.09
N ASN A 134 -1.27 -20.16 -1.22
CA ASN A 134 -1.42 -20.27 0.24
C ASN A 134 -0.91 -19.04 0.99
N PHE A 135 -0.97 -17.86 0.37
CA PHE A 135 -0.58 -16.61 1.02
C PHE A 135 -1.65 -16.16 2.02
N GLN A 136 -1.25 -15.85 3.25
CA GLN A 136 -2.15 -15.53 4.36
C GLN A 136 -1.67 -14.29 5.11
N SER A 137 -2.61 -13.55 5.69
CA SER A 137 -2.36 -12.46 6.63
C SER A 137 -2.82 -12.86 8.02
N ALA A 138 -2.46 -12.08 9.04
CA ALA A 138 -2.95 -12.30 10.41
C ALA A 138 -4.50 -12.46 10.47
N GLN A 139 -4.95 -13.48 11.19
CA GLN A 139 -6.36 -13.89 11.31
C GLN A 139 -6.78 -14.00 12.78
N ALA A 140 -8.08 -13.99 13.07
CA ALA A 140 -8.55 -14.20 14.44
C ALA A 140 -8.31 -15.66 14.90
N GLN A 141 -7.67 -15.82 16.06
CA GLN A 141 -7.27 -17.15 16.54
C GLN A 141 -8.45 -18.09 16.88
N SER A 142 -9.63 -17.52 17.16
CA SER A 142 -10.87 -18.31 17.33
C SER A 142 -11.17 -19.20 16.14
N ASP A 143 -10.80 -18.78 14.93
CA ASP A 143 -11.07 -19.54 13.70
C ASP A 143 -10.13 -20.75 13.56
N LEU A 144 -8.88 -20.62 14.04
CA LEU A 144 -7.95 -21.76 14.10
C LEU A 144 -8.43 -22.84 15.07
N SER A 145 -9.03 -22.45 16.20
CA SER A 145 -9.62 -23.42 17.14
C SER A 145 -10.87 -24.11 16.58
N ALA A 146 -11.67 -23.39 15.79
CA ALA A 146 -12.84 -23.94 15.10
C ALA A 146 -12.41 -24.93 14.00
N ALA A 147 -11.38 -24.62 13.22
CA ALA A 147 -10.84 -25.51 12.18
C ALA A 147 -10.28 -26.83 12.77
N MET A 148 -9.61 -26.77 13.93
CA MET A 148 -9.12 -27.97 14.64
C MET A 148 -10.23 -28.82 15.27
N SER A 149 -11.41 -28.24 15.53
CA SER A 149 -12.59 -28.99 15.98
C SER A 149 -13.37 -29.65 14.85
N ILE A 150 -13.15 -29.21 13.59
CA ILE A 150 -13.76 -29.79 12.38
C ILE A 150 -12.88 -30.91 11.79
N SER A 151 -11.60 -31.02 12.18
CA SER A 151 -10.73 -32.15 11.81
C SER A 151 -11.02 -33.42 12.62
N GLY A 152 -12.27 -33.88 12.58
CA GLY A 152 -12.66 -35.25 12.89
C GLY A 152 -12.97 -36.00 11.59
N PHE A 153 -12.03 -36.83 11.14
CA PHE A 153 -12.20 -37.91 10.14
C PHE A 153 -12.88 -37.58 8.80
N ASN A 154 -12.08 -37.50 7.72
CA ASN A 154 -12.08 -38.58 6.72
C ASN A 154 -10.81 -38.56 5.86
N GLY A 155 -9.96 -39.58 6.04
CA GLY A 155 -8.93 -39.92 5.07
C GLY A 155 -9.59 -40.56 3.86
N GLY A 156 -9.81 -39.79 2.80
CA GLY A 156 -10.22 -40.26 1.48
C GLY A 156 -9.01 -40.37 0.57
N SER A 157 -8.66 -41.60 0.23
CA SER A 157 -7.64 -41.98 -0.76
C SER A 157 -7.84 -41.27 -2.09
N GLY A 158 -6.74 -40.82 -2.69
CA GLY A 158 -6.71 -40.16 -3.99
C GLY A 158 -7.33 -41.00 -5.10
N THR A 159 -8.06 -40.33 -5.97
CA THR A 159 -8.48 -40.86 -7.28
C THR A 159 -7.61 -40.25 -8.35
N ASP A 160 -6.91 -41.11 -9.09
CA ASP A 160 -6.22 -40.82 -10.33
C ASP A 160 -7.08 -39.97 -11.27
N VAL A 161 -6.50 -38.87 -11.76
CA VAL A 161 -7.06 -38.08 -12.85
C VAL A 161 -6.75 -38.81 -14.15
N THR A 162 -7.74 -39.48 -14.72
CA THR A 162 -7.66 -40.03 -16.08
C THR A 162 -7.88 -38.94 -17.12
N SER A 163 -7.11 -39.07 -18.20
CA SER A 163 -7.04 -38.36 -19.49
C SER A 163 -8.12 -37.32 -19.83
N PRO A 164 -7.75 -36.15 -20.39
CA PRO A 164 -8.71 -35.12 -20.79
C PRO A 164 -9.64 -35.57 -21.93
N ASP A 165 -10.91 -35.17 -21.82
CA ASP A 165 -12.00 -35.39 -22.77
C ASP A 165 -11.62 -34.90 -24.19
N PRO A 166 -11.77 -35.74 -25.24
CA PRO A 166 -11.39 -35.38 -26.61
C PRO A 166 -12.15 -34.16 -27.17
N ILE A 167 -13.35 -33.84 -26.66
CA ILE A 167 -14.09 -32.66 -27.10
C ILE A 167 -13.46 -31.37 -26.55
N LEU A 168 -12.98 -31.39 -25.30
CA LEU A 168 -12.26 -30.28 -24.69
C LEU A 168 -10.94 -29.99 -25.42
N SER A 169 -10.27 -31.05 -25.89
CA SER A 169 -9.05 -30.94 -26.69
C SER A 169 -9.30 -30.34 -28.09
N LEU A 170 -10.50 -30.52 -28.66
CA LEU A 170 -10.88 -29.95 -29.95
C LEU A 170 -11.24 -28.46 -29.86
N ILE A 171 -11.84 -28.03 -28.75
CA ILE A 171 -12.13 -26.60 -28.49
C ILE A 171 -10.82 -25.84 -28.25
N LEU A 172 -9.86 -26.43 -27.53
CA LEU A 172 -8.50 -25.89 -27.33
C LEU A 172 -7.67 -25.79 -28.63
N GLN A 173 -8.08 -26.47 -29.71
CA GLN A 173 -7.40 -26.43 -31.01
C GLN A 173 -7.85 -25.26 -31.91
N SER A 174 -8.88 -24.51 -31.53
CA SER A 174 -9.16 -23.18 -32.11
C SER A 174 -8.18 -22.15 -31.52
N THR A 175 -6.94 -22.25 -31.98
CA THR A 175 -5.75 -21.71 -31.30
C THR A 175 -5.61 -20.19 -31.48
N LEU A 176 -6.13 -19.43 -30.51
CA LEU A 176 -5.51 -18.15 -30.15
C LEU A 176 -4.11 -18.48 -29.60
N THR A 177 -3.07 -17.96 -30.27
CA THR A 177 -1.71 -18.06 -29.75
C THR A 177 -1.63 -17.13 -28.53
N PRO A 178 -1.32 -17.62 -27.31
CA PRO A 178 -1.18 -16.74 -26.17
C PRO A 178 -0.09 -15.69 -26.45
N PRO A 179 -0.29 -14.42 -26.04
CA PRO A 179 0.71 -13.40 -26.27
C PRO A 179 2.04 -13.80 -25.62
N ALA A 180 3.15 -13.36 -26.21
CA ALA A 180 4.45 -13.53 -25.58
C ALA A 180 4.41 -12.98 -24.15
N CYS A 181 5.05 -13.70 -23.22
CA CYS A 181 5.18 -13.24 -21.84
C CYS A 181 5.94 -11.90 -21.83
N ALA A 182 5.27 -10.87 -21.33
CA ALA A 182 5.78 -9.51 -21.18
C ALA A 182 5.35 -8.96 -19.82
N GLN A 183 6.23 -8.19 -19.19
CA GLN A 183 5.97 -7.48 -17.94
C GLN A 183 5.88 -5.99 -18.22
N TYR A 184 4.87 -5.34 -17.63
CA TYR A 184 4.52 -3.94 -17.90
C TYR A 184 4.27 -3.14 -16.61
N GLY A 185 4.56 -3.73 -15.45
CA GLY A 185 4.41 -3.04 -14.17
C GLY A 185 4.80 -3.87 -12.97
N VAL A 186 4.74 -3.24 -11.82
CA VAL A 186 4.79 -3.86 -10.48
C VAL A 186 3.51 -3.41 -9.78
N ARG A 187 2.85 -4.28 -9.02
CA ARG A 187 1.71 -3.93 -8.17
C ARG A 187 1.92 -4.49 -6.78
N SER A 188 1.44 -3.77 -5.77
CA SER A 188 1.22 -4.39 -4.48
C SER A 188 0.10 -5.41 -4.60
N GLN A 189 0.21 -6.46 -3.82
CA GLN A 189 -0.75 -7.52 -3.73
C GLN A 189 -0.95 -7.81 -2.26
N GLU A 190 -2.20 -7.85 -1.83
CA GLU A 190 -2.54 -7.96 -0.42
C GLU A 190 -3.17 -9.32 -0.16
N ALA A 191 -2.61 -10.13 0.74
CA ALA A 191 -3.43 -11.10 1.45
C ALA A 191 -4.27 -10.29 2.46
N GLY A 192 -5.58 -10.18 2.22
CA GLY A 192 -6.48 -9.46 3.11
C GLY A 192 -7.28 -10.41 4.00
N THR A 193 -7.41 -10.08 5.28
CA THR A 193 -8.34 -10.75 6.21
C THR A 193 -9.19 -9.71 6.91
N ILE A 194 -10.51 -9.86 6.82
CA ILE A 194 -11.46 -9.05 7.59
C ILE A 194 -11.64 -9.70 8.95
N VAL A 195 -11.48 -8.94 10.03
CA VAL A 195 -11.85 -9.34 11.39
C VAL A 195 -13.18 -8.67 11.74
N ASP A 196 -14.21 -9.49 12.00
CA ASP A 196 -15.50 -9.06 12.53
C ASP A 196 -15.40 -8.94 14.05
N LEU A 197 -15.55 -7.73 14.55
CA LEU A 197 -15.38 -7.40 15.96
C LEU A 197 -16.54 -7.91 16.82
N ARG A 198 -17.72 -8.13 16.24
CA ARG A 198 -18.93 -8.53 16.97
C ARG A 198 -18.84 -9.97 17.46
N ASN A 199 -18.31 -10.85 16.62
CA ASN A 199 -18.15 -12.29 16.90
C ASN A 199 -16.68 -12.72 17.07
N LYS A 200 -15.73 -11.80 16.82
CA LYS A 200 -14.27 -12.04 16.89
C LYS A 200 -13.78 -13.07 15.87
N GLN A 201 -14.52 -13.29 14.80
CA GLN A 201 -14.12 -14.19 13.71
C GLN A 201 -13.49 -13.40 12.58
N SER A 202 -12.88 -14.12 11.65
CA SER A 202 -12.22 -13.52 10.50
C SER A 202 -12.46 -14.27 9.20
N ILE A 203 -12.35 -13.54 8.10
CA ILE A 203 -12.62 -14.02 6.75
C ILE A 203 -11.48 -13.57 5.83
N SER A 204 -10.83 -14.52 5.17
CA SER A 204 -9.89 -14.24 4.09
C SER A 204 -10.62 -13.64 2.89
N LEU A 205 -10.15 -12.49 2.41
CA LEU A 205 -10.58 -11.91 1.16
C LEU A 205 -10.09 -12.74 -0.02
N GLY A 206 -10.93 -12.89 -1.05
CA GLY A 206 -10.55 -13.60 -2.27
C GLY A 206 -10.76 -15.12 -2.25
N ASP A 207 -11.11 -15.71 -1.11
CA ASP A 207 -11.38 -17.15 -1.00
C ASP A 207 -12.79 -17.55 -1.48
N ARG A 208 -13.72 -16.60 -1.53
CA ARG A 208 -15.13 -16.83 -1.89
C ARG A 208 -15.58 -15.94 -3.06
N MET A 209 -14.74 -15.84 -4.08
CA MET A 209 -15.03 -15.11 -5.31
C MET A 209 -15.97 -15.93 -6.20
N GLY A 210 -16.74 -15.27 -7.06
CA GLY A 210 -17.55 -15.98 -8.06
C GLY A 210 -16.65 -16.67 -9.09
N GLY A 211 -16.85 -17.97 -9.35
CA GLY A 211 -16.05 -18.75 -10.29
C GLY A 211 -15.11 -19.75 -9.61
N ASP A 212 -14.19 -20.33 -10.38
CA ASP A 212 -13.35 -21.46 -9.94
C ASP A 212 -12.00 -21.04 -9.32
N TYR A 213 -11.69 -19.74 -9.31
CA TYR A 213 -10.37 -19.23 -8.92
C TYR A 213 -10.45 -18.30 -7.72
N LYS A 214 -9.41 -18.37 -6.88
CA LYS A 214 -9.20 -17.38 -5.81
C LYS A 214 -8.74 -16.05 -6.40
N GLY A 215 -9.12 -14.97 -5.73
CA GLY A 215 -8.64 -13.62 -6.04
C GLY A 215 -7.62 -13.14 -5.02
N MET A 216 -6.65 -12.33 -5.43
CA MET A 216 -5.77 -11.60 -4.53
C MET A 216 -5.99 -10.09 -4.73
N PRO A 217 -6.40 -9.34 -3.71
CA PRO A 217 -6.53 -7.89 -3.83
C PRO A 217 -5.25 -7.23 -4.37
N LEU A 218 -5.39 -6.31 -5.32
CA LEU A 218 -4.29 -5.46 -5.79
C LEU A 218 -4.37 -4.11 -5.08
N GLY A 219 -3.79 -4.05 -3.88
CA GLY A 219 -4.05 -2.98 -2.92
C GLY A 219 -5.30 -3.24 -2.07
N LEU A 220 -5.51 -2.40 -1.05
CA LEU A 220 -6.62 -2.55 -0.12
C LEU A 220 -7.95 -2.15 -0.79
N PRO A 221 -8.97 -3.04 -0.82
CA PRO A 221 -10.29 -2.67 -1.30
C PRO A 221 -10.90 -1.55 -0.45
N LYS A 222 -11.58 -0.62 -1.12
CA LYS A 222 -12.24 0.53 -0.48
C LYS A 222 -13.61 0.12 0.06
N ALA A 223 -13.94 0.53 1.29
CA ALA A 223 -15.29 0.42 1.82
C ALA A 223 -16.22 1.42 1.10
N VAL A 224 -17.35 0.91 0.60
CA VAL A 224 -18.41 1.70 -0.04
C VAL A 224 -19.76 1.26 0.51
N THR A 225 -20.74 2.16 0.48
CA THR A 225 -22.12 1.82 0.86
C THR A 225 -22.96 1.63 -0.41
N VAL A 226 -23.51 0.43 -0.58
CA VAL A 226 -24.41 0.06 -1.68
C VAL A 226 -25.72 -0.40 -1.09
N ASP A 227 -26.83 0.26 -1.44
CA ASP A 227 -28.17 -0.05 -0.92
C ASP A 227 -28.24 -0.12 0.62
N GLY A 228 -27.51 0.78 1.30
CA GLY A 228 -27.45 0.86 2.76
C GLY A 228 -26.59 -0.22 3.43
N LYS A 229 -25.86 -1.03 2.66
CA LYS A 229 -24.94 -2.06 3.17
C LYS A 229 -23.50 -1.73 2.78
N MET A 230 -22.58 -1.92 3.71
CA MET A 230 -21.16 -1.82 3.43
C MET A 230 -20.73 -2.96 2.50
N GLN A 231 -19.93 -2.64 1.50
CA GLN A 231 -19.27 -3.56 0.58
C GLN A 231 -17.83 -3.09 0.41
N LEU A 232 -16.93 -4.03 0.13
CA LEU A 232 -15.56 -3.72 -0.23
C LEU A 232 -15.40 -3.78 -1.73
N VAL A 233 -14.95 -2.68 -2.35
CA VAL A 233 -14.75 -2.60 -3.80
C VAL A 233 -13.27 -2.39 -4.10
N GLY A 234 -12.72 -3.25 -4.96
CA GLY A 234 -11.32 -3.13 -5.37
C GLY A 234 -10.94 -4.11 -6.48
N PRO A 235 -9.77 -3.91 -7.09
CA PRO A 235 -9.22 -4.84 -8.08
C PRO A 235 -8.75 -6.12 -7.40
N PHE A 236 -9.06 -7.28 -7.99
CA PHE A 236 -8.51 -8.57 -7.55
C PHE A 236 -7.85 -9.28 -8.72
N LEU A 237 -6.62 -9.71 -8.51
CA LEU A 237 -5.88 -10.61 -9.38
C LEU A 237 -6.40 -12.04 -9.21
N GLU A 238 -7.00 -12.58 -10.26
CA GLU A 238 -7.34 -14.00 -10.34
C GLU A 238 -6.07 -14.85 -10.37
N LEU A 239 -5.95 -15.77 -9.42
CA LEU A 239 -4.78 -16.64 -9.28
C LEU A 239 -4.91 -17.87 -10.18
N ARG A 240 -4.34 -17.79 -11.38
CA ARG A 240 -4.19 -18.94 -12.30
C ARG A 240 -2.74 -19.38 -12.42
N ASP A 241 -2.53 -20.69 -12.49
CA ASP A 241 -1.18 -21.28 -12.59
C ASP A 241 -0.55 -21.13 -13.98
N LYS A 242 -1.37 -21.03 -15.04
CA LYS A 242 -0.90 -20.94 -16.42
C LYS A 242 -1.92 -20.25 -17.33
N SER A 243 -1.43 -19.81 -18.49
CA SER A 243 -2.27 -19.44 -19.63
C SER A 243 -3.10 -20.63 -20.11
N ILE A 244 -4.38 -20.40 -20.41
CA ILE A 244 -5.33 -21.41 -20.89
C ILE A 244 -6.02 -20.83 -22.11
N ALA A 245 -6.16 -21.57 -23.22
CA ALA A 245 -6.92 -21.13 -24.40
C ALA A 245 -6.55 -19.73 -24.96
N GLY A 246 -5.25 -19.39 -25.01
CA GLY A 246 -4.79 -18.07 -25.48
C GLY A 246 -4.89 -16.94 -24.44
N GLN A 247 -5.39 -17.24 -23.25
CA GLN A 247 -5.61 -16.29 -22.17
C GLN A 247 -4.33 -16.00 -21.39
N VAL A 248 -4.12 -14.74 -20.99
CA VAL A 248 -3.03 -14.37 -20.07
C VAL A 248 -3.25 -14.98 -18.69
N ALA A 249 -2.15 -15.32 -18.01
CA ALA A 249 -2.22 -15.98 -16.71
C ALA A 249 -2.68 -15.02 -15.58
N GLN A 250 -2.41 -13.72 -15.72
CA GLN A 250 -2.80 -12.71 -14.75
C GLN A 250 -4.02 -11.92 -15.22
N ARG A 251 -5.18 -12.20 -14.64
CA ARG A 251 -6.42 -11.46 -14.92
C ARG A 251 -6.82 -10.65 -13.72
N VAL A 252 -7.22 -9.40 -13.95
CA VAL A 252 -7.72 -8.53 -12.90
C VAL A 252 -9.11 -8.10 -13.27
N TYR A 253 -10.00 -8.15 -12.29
CA TYR A 253 -11.34 -7.60 -12.42
C TYR A 253 -11.62 -6.71 -11.23
N LEU A 254 -12.56 -5.78 -11.40
CA LEU A 254 -13.10 -5.03 -10.29
C LEU A 254 -14.16 -5.88 -9.61
N TRP A 255 -13.99 -6.11 -8.32
CA TRP A 255 -14.93 -6.88 -7.51
C TRP A 255 -15.55 -6.02 -6.44
N LYS A 256 -16.77 -6.39 -6.04
CA LYS A 256 -17.36 -6.03 -4.76
C LYS A 256 -17.46 -7.26 -3.88
N VAL A 257 -17.09 -7.13 -2.61
CA VAL A 257 -17.07 -8.21 -1.63
C VAL A 257 -17.92 -7.83 -0.42
N ASP A 258 -18.80 -8.74 -0.03
CA ASP A 258 -19.57 -8.62 1.20
C ASP A 258 -18.65 -8.94 2.40
N PRO A 259 -18.49 -8.01 3.36
CA PRO A 259 -17.52 -8.15 4.44
C PRO A 259 -17.91 -9.21 5.48
N ASP A 260 -19.22 -9.44 5.66
CA ASP A 260 -19.74 -10.41 6.64
C ASP A 260 -19.57 -11.86 6.14
N THR A 261 -19.55 -12.06 4.82
CA THR A 261 -19.57 -13.40 4.21
C THR A 261 -18.33 -13.72 3.37
N GLY A 262 -17.55 -12.70 3.00
CA GLY A 262 -16.43 -12.78 2.05
C GLY A 262 -16.85 -13.02 0.60
N ARG A 263 -18.15 -13.03 0.29
CA ARG A 263 -18.65 -13.37 -1.05
C ARG A 263 -18.41 -12.24 -2.04
N GLY A 264 -17.66 -12.53 -3.10
CA GLY A 264 -17.36 -11.60 -4.17
C GLY A 264 -18.37 -11.63 -5.33
N ARG A 265 -18.64 -10.47 -5.93
CA ARG A 265 -19.30 -10.33 -7.23
C ARG A 265 -18.52 -9.36 -8.12
N ILE A 266 -18.41 -9.68 -9.41
CA ILE A 266 -17.78 -8.80 -10.39
C ILE A 266 -18.59 -7.51 -10.53
N VAL A 267 -17.89 -6.38 -10.60
CA VAL A 267 -18.42 -5.05 -10.91
C VAL A 267 -18.07 -4.66 -12.34
N ASP A 268 -16.82 -4.88 -12.74
CA ASP A 268 -16.32 -4.62 -14.09
C ASP A 268 -15.34 -5.71 -14.51
N ASP A 269 -15.66 -6.38 -15.61
CA ASP A 269 -14.81 -7.39 -16.26
C ASP A 269 -14.23 -6.90 -17.60
N HIS A 270 -14.39 -5.61 -17.91
CA HIS A 270 -14.00 -5.01 -19.18
C HIS A 270 -14.67 -5.64 -20.42
N GLY A 271 -15.85 -6.23 -20.27
CA GLY A 271 -16.62 -6.81 -21.38
C GLY A 271 -16.51 -8.33 -21.50
N GLY A 272 -16.08 -9.01 -20.44
CA GLY A 272 -16.24 -10.45 -20.18
C GLY A 272 -15.34 -11.39 -20.98
N ASP A 273 -15.13 -11.10 -22.27
CA ASP A 273 -14.31 -11.92 -23.18
C ASP A 273 -13.02 -11.19 -23.54
N LEU A 274 -12.09 -11.19 -22.59
CA LEU A 274 -10.72 -10.66 -22.77
C LEU A 274 -9.99 -11.34 -23.95
N ASP A 275 -10.46 -12.50 -24.40
CA ASP A 275 -9.88 -13.28 -25.51
C ASP A 275 -10.18 -12.63 -26.86
N ARG A 276 -11.36 -11.99 -26.98
CA ARG A 276 -11.76 -11.26 -28.20
C ARG A 276 -11.13 -9.87 -28.29
N ILE A 277 -10.92 -9.21 -27.16
CA ILE A 277 -10.57 -7.79 -27.11
C ILE A 277 -9.05 -7.57 -27.05
N GLY A 278 -8.29 -8.59 -26.61
CA GLY A 278 -6.85 -8.49 -26.56
C GLY A 278 -6.33 -7.46 -25.55
N SER A 279 -7.11 -7.21 -24.50
CA SER A 279 -6.81 -6.22 -23.47
C SER A 279 -7.07 -6.78 -22.07
N TYR A 280 -6.50 -6.14 -21.06
CA TYR A 280 -6.90 -6.31 -19.67
C TYR A 280 -6.88 -4.94 -18.99
N VAL A 281 -7.55 -4.85 -17.85
CA VAL A 281 -7.55 -3.68 -16.98
C VAL A 281 -6.60 -3.95 -15.84
N ASP A 282 -5.84 -2.93 -15.46
CA ASP A 282 -4.77 -3.05 -14.47
C ASP A 282 -5.04 -2.21 -13.21
N ASP A 283 -5.94 -1.20 -13.32
CA ASP A 283 -6.29 -0.32 -12.21
C ASP A 283 -7.65 0.36 -12.45
N TRP A 284 -8.32 0.79 -11.37
CA TRP A 284 -9.60 1.52 -11.40
C TRP A 284 -9.63 2.62 -10.35
N LEU A 285 -10.30 3.73 -10.69
CA LEU A 285 -10.89 4.61 -9.68
C LEU A 285 -12.40 4.44 -9.69
N THR A 286 -12.99 4.46 -8.51
CA THR A 286 -14.43 4.30 -8.29
C THR A 286 -15.02 5.53 -7.63
N ASP A 287 -16.30 5.78 -7.88
CA ASP A 287 -17.08 6.73 -7.10
C ASP A 287 -17.41 6.18 -5.70
N ALA A 288 -18.09 6.99 -4.88
CA ALA A 288 -18.50 6.61 -3.52
C ALA A 288 -19.45 5.40 -3.46
N SER A 289 -20.11 5.04 -4.57
CA SER A 289 -20.95 3.85 -4.69
C SER A 289 -20.18 2.61 -5.15
N GLY A 290 -18.88 2.74 -5.43
CA GLY A 290 -18.04 1.66 -5.93
C GLY A 290 -18.14 1.43 -7.44
N GLN A 291 -18.78 2.34 -8.19
CA GLN A 291 -18.87 2.22 -9.64
C GLN A 291 -17.61 2.81 -10.29
N PRO A 292 -17.03 2.15 -11.30
CA PRO A 292 -15.79 2.62 -11.92
C PRO A 292 -16.03 3.88 -12.74
N THR A 293 -15.23 4.92 -12.47
CA THR A 293 -15.21 6.21 -13.16
C THR A 293 -13.95 6.39 -14.01
N VAL A 294 -12.86 5.72 -13.64
CA VAL A 294 -11.61 5.66 -14.39
C VAL A 294 -11.10 4.23 -14.41
N ARG A 295 -10.45 3.83 -15.51
CA ARG A 295 -9.70 2.58 -15.57
C ARG A 295 -8.43 2.72 -16.39
N ALA A 296 -7.41 1.99 -15.98
CA ALA A 296 -6.14 1.86 -16.69
C ALA A 296 -6.16 0.53 -17.46
N THR A 297 -6.08 0.59 -18.78
CA THR A 297 -6.19 -0.58 -19.66
C THR A 297 -4.92 -0.76 -20.46
N TYR A 298 -4.58 -2.02 -20.76
CA TYR A 298 -3.51 -2.34 -21.69
C TYR A 298 -4.00 -3.33 -22.73
N THR A 299 -3.80 -2.98 -23.99
CA THR A 299 -4.04 -3.85 -25.14
C THR A 299 -2.72 -4.48 -25.55
N TYR A 300 -2.62 -5.81 -25.42
CA TYR A 300 -1.39 -6.52 -25.74
C TYR A 300 -1.24 -6.80 -27.25
N LEU A 301 -2.31 -6.65 -28.04
CA LEU A 301 -2.27 -6.82 -29.49
C LEU A 301 -1.49 -5.70 -30.20
N ASP A 302 -1.56 -4.47 -29.67
CA ASP A 302 -0.89 -3.29 -30.22
C ASP A 302 0.05 -2.61 -29.21
N GLU A 303 0.30 -3.26 -28.07
CA GLU A 303 1.17 -2.81 -26.97
C GLU A 303 0.82 -1.40 -26.48
N THR A 304 -0.48 -1.09 -26.43
CA THR A 304 -0.97 0.25 -26.08
C THR A 304 -1.62 0.26 -24.71
N PHE A 305 -1.12 1.14 -23.85
CA PHE A 305 -1.71 1.50 -22.58
C PHE A 305 -2.65 2.70 -22.73
N ARG A 306 -3.77 2.68 -22.02
CA ARG A 306 -4.74 3.77 -21.99
C ARG A 306 -5.20 4.04 -20.57
N ILE A 307 -5.41 5.32 -20.24
CA ILE A 307 -6.27 5.71 -19.13
C ILE A 307 -7.59 6.16 -19.74
N GLU A 308 -8.67 5.49 -19.37
CA GLU A 308 -10.01 5.76 -19.85
C GLU A 308 -10.84 6.34 -18.71
N MET A 309 -11.46 7.48 -18.96
CA MET A 309 -12.39 8.13 -18.05
C MET A 309 -13.82 7.94 -18.56
N ARG A 310 -14.75 7.68 -17.66
CA ARG A 310 -16.16 7.54 -17.99
C ARG A 310 -16.80 8.92 -18.14
N LYS A 311 -17.27 9.22 -19.36
CA LYS A 311 -17.95 10.47 -19.73
C LYS A 311 -19.25 10.15 -20.46
N ASP A 312 -20.37 10.70 -20.00
CA ASP A 312 -21.70 10.48 -20.58
C ASP A 312 -22.04 8.99 -20.77
N GLY A 313 -21.66 8.16 -19.78
CA GLY A 313 -21.86 6.71 -19.80
C GLY A 313 -20.89 5.92 -20.68
N LYS A 314 -19.97 6.57 -21.39
CA LYS A 314 -18.99 5.94 -22.30
C LYS A 314 -17.57 6.07 -21.77
N TRP A 315 -16.75 5.07 -22.05
CA TRP A 315 -15.30 5.13 -21.78
C TRP A 315 -14.62 5.98 -22.86
N THR A 316 -13.92 7.04 -22.44
CA THR A 316 -13.17 7.94 -23.32
C THR A 316 -11.70 7.91 -22.91
N PRO A 317 -10.76 7.61 -23.83
CA PRO A 317 -9.34 7.65 -23.52
C PRO A 317 -8.91 9.10 -23.29
N ILE A 318 -8.26 9.35 -22.16
CA ILE A 318 -7.66 10.66 -21.82
C ILE A 318 -6.13 10.60 -21.83
N LEU A 319 -5.56 9.38 -21.80
CA LEU A 319 -4.15 9.13 -22.09
C LEU A 319 -4.06 7.89 -22.97
N THR A 320 -3.17 7.92 -23.97
CA THR A 320 -2.85 6.77 -24.81
C THR A 320 -1.34 6.75 -25.02
N ARG A 321 -0.69 5.65 -24.66
CA ARG A 321 0.76 5.51 -24.72
C ARG A 321 1.14 4.13 -25.26
N LYS A 322 2.07 4.10 -26.22
CA LYS A 322 2.68 2.85 -26.66
C LYS A 322 3.77 2.43 -25.69
N ILE A 323 3.85 1.14 -25.39
CA ILE A 323 4.84 0.55 -24.48
C ILE A 323 6.04 0.06 -25.31
N ASP A 324 6.79 0.99 -25.90
CA ASP A 324 7.84 0.73 -26.90
C ASP A 324 9.27 1.10 -26.44
N ALA A 325 9.42 1.65 -25.25
CA ALA A 325 10.71 2.06 -24.69
C ALA A 325 10.77 1.84 -23.18
N LYS A 326 11.99 1.82 -22.61
CA LYS A 326 12.22 1.65 -21.16
C LYS A 326 11.45 2.67 -20.30
N ALA A 327 11.29 3.92 -20.75
CA ALA A 327 10.48 4.90 -20.03
C ALA A 327 8.98 4.54 -20.04
N HIS A 328 8.53 3.82 -21.07
CA HIS A 328 7.13 3.49 -21.29
C HIS A 328 6.73 2.10 -20.76
N THR A 329 7.67 1.23 -20.36
CA THR A 329 7.37 -0.14 -19.84
C THR A 329 6.57 -0.21 -18.54
N PHE A 330 6.12 0.93 -18.01
CA PHE A 330 5.39 1.00 -16.76
C PHE A 330 4.03 1.66 -17.02
N ALA A 331 2.94 0.98 -16.67
CA ALA A 331 1.61 1.57 -16.64
C ALA A 331 1.54 2.56 -15.45
N PRO A 332 1.20 3.85 -15.67
CA PRO A 332 0.92 4.78 -14.59
C PRO A 332 -0.12 4.20 -13.62
N PHE A 333 0.08 4.42 -12.34
CA PHE A 333 -0.88 4.05 -11.30
C PHE A 333 -1.89 5.17 -11.11
N LEU A 334 -3.15 4.80 -10.84
CA LEU A 334 -4.18 5.75 -10.47
C LEU A 334 -4.11 5.98 -8.95
N ALA A 335 -3.47 7.06 -8.51
CA ALA A 335 -3.26 7.34 -7.10
C ALA A 335 -4.50 7.97 -6.42
N GLY A 336 -5.33 8.68 -7.17
CA GLY A 336 -6.54 9.32 -6.64
C GLY A 336 -7.00 10.50 -7.49
N LEU A 337 -7.74 11.42 -6.86
CA LEU A 337 -8.12 12.69 -7.49
C LEU A 337 -7.00 13.73 -7.31
N GLY A 338 -6.85 14.62 -8.29
CA GLY A 338 -5.98 15.78 -8.20
C GLY A 338 -6.52 16.85 -7.24
N ARG A 339 -5.82 17.98 -7.17
CA ARG A 339 -6.11 19.09 -6.24
C ARG A 339 -7.47 19.74 -6.46
N ASP A 340 -7.95 19.72 -7.71
CA ASP A 340 -9.26 20.26 -8.10
C ASP A 340 -10.42 19.28 -7.86
N GLY A 341 -10.13 18.06 -7.40
CA GLY A 341 -11.13 17.00 -7.23
C GLY A 341 -11.77 16.50 -8.53
N GLN A 342 -11.21 16.86 -9.70
CA GLN A 342 -11.74 16.50 -11.02
C GLN A 342 -10.68 15.85 -11.92
N SER A 343 -9.46 16.39 -11.91
CA SER A 343 -8.29 15.77 -12.50
C SER A 343 -7.88 14.51 -11.74
N LEU A 344 -7.00 13.71 -12.33
CA LEU A 344 -6.49 12.48 -11.73
C LEU A 344 -5.08 12.71 -11.22
N LEU A 345 -4.79 12.26 -10.00
CA LEU A 345 -3.42 12.08 -9.55
C LEU A 345 -2.91 10.74 -10.08
N ILE A 346 -1.83 10.76 -10.85
CA ILE A 346 -1.17 9.56 -11.35
C ILE A 346 0.28 9.50 -10.88
N LEU A 347 0.76 8.29 -10.57
CA LEU A 347 2.18 8.02 -10.39
C LEU A 347 2.72 7.42 -11.68
N ASP A 348 3.68 8.08 -12.31
CA ASP A 348 4.24 7.65 -13.59
C ASP A 348 5.78 7.72 -13.58
N ALA A 349 6.40 6.97 -14.48
CA ALA A 349 7.83 7.02 -14.68
C ALA A 349 8.21 8.37 -15.29
N ALA A 350 9.12 9.10 -14.64
CA ALA A 350 9.79 10.23 -15.26
C ALA A 350 10.73 9.70 -16.36
N ASP A 351 10.85 10.44 -17.47
CA ASP A 351 11.81 10.11 -18.53
C ASP A 351 13.23 10.07 -17.92
N PRO A 352 13.89 8.90 -17.87
CA PRO A 352 15.21 8.78 -17.23
C PRO A 352 16.34 9.34 -18.11
N GLY A 353 16.06 9.80 -19.34
CA GLY A 353 17.09 9.96 -20.37
C GLY A 353 17.70 8.62 -20.78
N ALA A 354 18.74 8.63 -21.64
CA ALA A 354 19.28 7.41 -22.25
C ALA A 354 19.80 6.38 -21.23
N ASP A 355 20.40 6.82 -20.11
CA ASP A 355 21.13 5.96 -19.17
C ASP A 355 20.80 6.21 -17.68
N GLY A 356 19.80 7.03 -17.36
CA GLY A 356 19.45 7.35 -15.96
C GLY A 356 18.73 6.21 -15.22
N PRO A 357 18.78 6.21 -13.88
CA PRO A 357 17.91 5.35 -13.08
C PRO A 357 16.45 5.77 -13.30
N ARG A 358 15.54 4.78 -13.39
CA ARG A 358 14.10 5.07 -13.50
C ARG A 358 13.65 5.72 -12.21
N ARG A 359 13.03 6.89 -12.32
CA ARG A 359 12.41 7.61 -11.20
C ARG A 359 10.91 7.68 -11.42
N PHE A 360 10.15 7.74 -10.34
CA PHE A 360 8.71 7.92 -10.38
C PHE A 360 8.34 9.28 -9.81
N ARG A 361 7.30 9.89 -10.37
CA ARG A 361 6.82 11.21 -9.97
C ARG A 361 5.29 11.25 -10.04
N TYR A 362 4.71 12.14 -9.26
CA TYR A 362 3.28 12.40 -9.25
C TYR A 362 2.92 13.52 -10.23
N TYR A 363 1.90 13.26 -11.04
CA TYR A 363 1.37 14.20 -12.03
C TYR A 363 -0.14 14.32 -11.89
N GLU A 364 -0.67 15.49 -12.20
CA GLU A 364 -2.10 15.66 -12.49
C GLU A 364 -2.36 15.42 -13.98
N LEU A 365 -3.32 14.56 -14.27
CA LEU A 365 -3.85 14.31 -15.60
C LEU A 365 -5.27 14.88 -15.69
N ALA A 366 -5.44 15.93 -16.49
CA ALA A 366 -6.74 16.54 -16.74
C ALA A 366 -7.60 15.68 -17.69
N ALA A 367 -8.91 15.90 -17.66
CA ALA A 367 -9.87 15.16 -18.50
C ALA A 367 -9.71 15.41 -20.02
N ASP A 368 -8.97 16.45 -20.41
CA ASP A 368 -8.58 16.73 -21.81
C ASP A 368 -7.25 16.05 -22.21
N GLY A 369 -6.62 15.32 -21.29
CA GLY A 369 -5.37 14.61 -21.48
C GLY A 369 -4.11 15.44 -21.20
N LYS A 370 -4.25 16.69 -20.73
CA LYS A 370 -3.09 17.51 -20.37
C LYS A 370 -2.47 17.03 -19.05
N LEU A 371 -1.16 16.77 -19.08
CA LEU A 371 -0.35 16.49 -17.89
C LEU A 371 0.23 17.78 -17.28
N SER A 372 0.29 17.83 -15.95
CA SER A 372 0.99 18.87 -15.20
C SER A 372 2.51 18.69 -15.25
N ALA A 373 3.24 19.67 -14.71
CA ALA A 373 4.60 19.40 -14.21
C ALA A 373 4.54 18.44 -13.00
N PRO A 374 5.64 17.75 -12.64
CA PRO A 374 5.71 16.95 -11.42
C PRO A 374 5.30 17.75 -10.18
N LEU A 375 4.56 17.13 -9.27
CA LEU A 375 4.03 17.76 -8.04
C LEU A 375 4.88 17.51 -6.79
N ASP A 376 5.75 16.52 -6.86
CA ASP A 376 6.60 15.98 -5.80
C ASP A 376 8.09 16.21 -6.12
N GLU A 377 9.02 15.85 -5.23
CA GLU A 377 10.46 15.77 -5.53
C GLU A 377 10.93 14.33 -5.77
N ASP A 378 10.42 13.38 -5.00
CA ASP A 378 10.70 11.96 -5.18
C ASP A 378 9.55 11.11 -4.64
N ALA A 379 8.77 10.49 -5.52
CA ALA A 379 7.63 9.65 -5.14
C ALA A 379 8.01 8.43 -4.30
N ALA A 380 9.30 8.09 -4.17
CA ALA A 380 9.76 7.07 -3.23
C ALA A 380 9.76 7.54 -1.77
N GLN A 381 9.78 8.86 -1.54
CA GLN A 381 9.80 9.50 -0.21
C GLN A 381 8.55 10.36 0.02
N ASP A 382 7.86 10.75 -1.04
CA ASP A 382 6.69 11.62 -0.98
C ASP A 382 5.40 10.79 -1.04
N ARG A 383 4.58 10.90 0.01
CA ARG A 383 3.27 10.24 0.10
C ARG A 383 2.13 11.25 -0.04
N PRO A 384 1.18 11.07 -0.97
CA PRO A 384 0.07 11.99 -1.13
C PRO A 384 -0.85 11.95 0.09
N ILE A 385 -1.34 13.12 0.49
CA ILE A 385 -2.37 13.30 1.51
C ILE A 385 -3.64 13.77 0.82
N PHE A 386 -4.72 13.04 1.01
CA PHE A 386 -6.03 13.39 0.45
C PHE A 386 -6.94 13.96 1.53
N ASN A 387 -7.78 14.91 1.14
CA ASN A 387 -8.91 15.34 1.97
C ASN A 387 -9.84 14.14 2.18
N PRO A 388 -10.17 13.77 3.42
CA PRO A 388 -10.93 12.55 3.68
C PRO A 388 -12.40 12.62 3.24
N GLU A 389 -12.95 13.83 3.10
CA GLU A 389 -14.33 14.03 2.66
C GLU A 389 -14.44 14.11 1.14
N SER A 390 -13.64 14.97 0.50
CA SER A 390 -13.71 15.19 -0.95
C SER A 390 -12.88 14.20 -1.76
N GLY A 391 -11.87 13.56 -1.14
CA GLY A 391 -10.90 12.70 -1.82
C GLY A 391 -9.91 13.44 -2.72
N ALA A 392 -9.94 14.78 -2.75
CA ALA A 392 -9.00 15.60 -3.51
C ALA A 392 -7.60 15.58 -2.89
N LEU A 393 -6.56 15.70 -3.72
CA LEU A 393 -5.19 15.83 -3.23
C LEU A 393 -5.02 17.14 -2.45
N SER A 394 -4.71 17.03 -1.17
CA SER A 394 -4.52 18.17 -0.26
C SER A 394 -3.07 18.48 0.03
N GLY A 395 -2.14 17.54 -0.17
CA GLY A 395 -0.73 17.76 0.11
C GLY A 395 0.15 16.52 -0.06
N PHE A 396 1.39 16.60 0.43
CA PHE A 396 2.35 15.50 0.51
C PHE A 396 2.99 15.45 1.89
N ALA A 397 3.16 14.24 2.42
CA ALA A 397 4.10 13.95 3.50
C ALA A 397 5.44 13.56 2.87
N HIS A 398 6.52 14.15 3.33
CA HIS A 398 7.88 13.89 2.90
C HIS A 398 8.57 13.06 3.98
N ASP A 399 8.80 11.78 3.70
CA ASP A 399 9.47 10.88 4.63
C ASP A 399 10.99 11.07 4.56
N GLY A 400 11.61 11.27 5.72
CA GLY A 400 13.05 11.46 5.89
C GLY A 400 13.46 11.10 7.32
N GLU A 401 14.51 11.74 7.85
CA GLU A 401 14.84 11.61 9.29
C GLU A 401 13.70 12.12 10.17
N ILE A 402 13.03 13.19 9.72
CA ILE A 402 11.81 13.76 10.29
C ILE A 402 10.80 13.89 9.15
N THR A 403 9.56 13.46 9.38
CA THR A 403 8.49 13.67 8.40
C THR A 403 8.15 15.16 8.34
N THR A 404 8.17 15.72 7.13
CA THR A 404 7.69 17.09 6.87
C THR A 404 6.50 17.07 5.93
N TYR A 405 5.81 18.20 5.77
CA TYR A 405 4.55 18.25 5.02
C TYR A 405 4.48 19.49 4.13
N THR A 406 3.97 19.30 2.92
CA THR A 406 3.56 20.39 2.01
C THR A 406 2.07 20.27 1.77
N PHE A 407 1.32 21.36 1.93
CA PHE A 407 -0.13 21.39 1.71
C PHE A 407 -0.52 22.39 0.62
N PHE A 408 -1.51 22.01 -0.17
CA PHE A 408 -2.26 22.84 -1.10
C PHE A 408 -3.61 23.28 -0.51
N ASP A 409 -4.10 22.53 0.48
CA ASP A 409 -5.31 22.77 1.25
C ASP A 409 -4.95 23.57 2.54
N PRO A 410 -5.35 24.85 2.65
CA PRO A 410 -4.97 25.68 3.79
C PRO A 410 -5.61 25.22 5.10
N ASP A 411 -6.82 24.65 5.07
CA ASP A 411 -7.52 24.21 6.28
C ASP A 411 -6.82 22.97 6.85
N LEU A 412 -6.42 22.05 5.99
CA LEU A 412 -5.64 20.89 6.42
C LEU A 412 -4.24 21.28 6.89
N ALA A 413 -3.61 22.26 6.23
CA ALA A 413 -2.32 22.81 6.67
C ALA A 413 -2.40 23.38 8.10
N ASP A 414 -3.49 24.09 8.41
CA ASP A 414 -3.72 24.69 9.72
C ASP A 414 -3.84 23.61 10.82
N ILE A 415 -4.62 22.56 10.57
CA ILE A 415 -4.82 21.47 11.53
C ILE A 415 -3.53 20.66 11.73
N TYR A 416 -2.79 20.36 10.65
CA TYR A 416 -1.50 19.66 10.78
C TYR A 416 -0.49 20.46 11.59
N ARG A 417 -0.44 21.79 11.44
CA ARG A 417 0.42 22.62 12.29
C ARG A 417 0.08 22.45 13.77
N HIS A 418 -1.20 22.48 14.12
CA HIS A 418 -1.63 22.23 15.50
C HIS A 418 -1.22 20.86 16.01
N ALA A 419 -1.31 19.82 15.16
CA ALA A 419 -0.82 18.49 15.49
C ALA A 419 0.69 18.46 15.76
N LEU A 420 1.49 19.12 14.93
CA LEU A 420 2.95 19.16 15.09
C LEU A 420 3.39 19.94 16.34
N ASP A 421 2.63 20.96 16.73
CA ASP A 421 2.90 21.77 17.93
C ASP A 421 2.51 21.06 19.25
N THR A 422 1.92 19.86 19.22
CA THR A 422 1.49 19.14 20.43
C THR A 422 2.64 18.69 21.33
N ALA A 423 3.85 18.57 20.79
CA ALA A 423 5.03 18.15 21.56
C ALA A 423 6.28 18.97 21.17
N PRO A 424 6.45 20.18 21.72
CA PRO A 424 7.58 21.03 21.41
C PRO A 424 8.92 20.35 21.72
N GLY A 425 9.83 20.34 20.74
CA GLY A 425 11.15 19.70 20.86
C GLY A 425 11.18 18.21 20.51
N GLN A 426 10.03 17.62 20.17
CA GLN A 426 9.94 16.26 19.62
C GLN A 426 9.60 16.30 18.13
N SER A 427 9.97 15.23 17.42
CA SER A 427 9.47 14.97 16.07
C SER A 427 8.08 14.36 16.19
N VAL A 428 7.06 15.09 15.74
CA VAL A 428 5.67 14.61 15.67
C VAL A 428 5.34 14.26 14.23
N ARG A 429 4.70 13.11 14.01
CA ARG A 429 4.06 12.78 12.72
C ARG A 429 2.60 12.39 12.94
N VAL A 430 1.75 12.79 12.00
CA VAL A 430 0.37 12.29 11.90
C VAL A 430 0.42 10.88 11.35
N ALA A 431 -0.05 9.91 12.12
CA ALA A 431 -0.04 8.50 11.75
C ALA A 431 -1.37 8.01 11.20
N ALA A 432 -2.49 8.56 11.68
CA ALA A 432 -3.82 8.34 11.14
C ALA A 432 -4.68 9.58 11.35
N MET A 433 -5.69 9.76 10.50
CA MET A 433 -6.63 10.87 10.54
C MET A 433 -8.02 10.31 10.27
N GLY A 434 -9.01 10.80 11.01
CA GLY A 434 -10.41 10.46 10.79
C GLY A 434 -11.00 11.23 9.60
N ARG A 435 -12.28 11.03 9.35
CA ARG A 435 -13.02 11.82 8.36
C ARG A 435 -13.15 13.27 8.77
N ASP A 436 -13.28 13.53 10.07
CA ASP A 436 -13.01 14.83 10.66
C ASP A 436 -11.49 14.97 10.87
N PRO A 437 -10.80 15.88 10.16
CA PRO A 437 -9.36 16.08 10.34
C PRO A 437 -8.97 16.54 11.75
N ALA A 438 -9.90 17.03 12.57
CA ALA A 438 -9.60 17.34 13.97
C ALA A 438 -9.31 16.08 14.81
N GLN A 439 -9.65 14.89 14.31
CA GLN A 439 -9.45 13.62 14.99
C GLN A 439 -8.24 12.90 14.39
N MET A 440 -7.18 12.73 15.18
CA MET A 440 -5.89 12.23 14.70
C MET A 440 -5.24 11.26 15.69
N ILE A 441 -4.45 10.34 15.14
CA ILE A 441 -3.45 9.59 15.89
C ILE A 441 -2.08 10.18 15.55
N LEU A 442 -1.35 10.60 16.57
CA LEU A 442 -0.01 11.16 16.47
C LEU A 442 1.02 10.18 17.01
N PHE A 443 2.19 10.18 16.40
CA PHE A 443 3.40 9.55 16.92
C PHE A 443 4.43 10.63 17.19
N ALA A 444 4.87 10.75 18.45
CA ALA A 444 5.90 11.70 18.87
C ALA A 444 7.15 10.93 19.30
N GLN A 445 8.33 11.35 18.85
CA GLN A 445 9.60 10.75 19.22
C GLN A 445 10.70 11.81 19.38
N GLY A 446 11.70 11.53 20.22
CA GLY A 446 12.85 12.39 20.44
C GLY A 446 12.95 12.94 21.87
N GLY A 447 14.10 13.54 22.18
CA GLY A 447 14.49 13.79 23.57
C GLY A 447 14.76 12.47 24.28
N ASP A 448 14.11 12.27 25.43
CA ASP A 448 14.15 11.02 26.21
C ASP A 448 13.01 10.04 25.86
N ASP A 449 12.15 10.38 24.89
CA ASP A 449 11.01 9.56 24.46
C ASP A 449 11.39 8.71 23.25
N PRO A 450 11.46 7.36 23.38
CA PRO A 450 11.77 6.47 22.27
C PRO A 450 10.64 6.38 21.23
N GLY A 451 9.47 6.97 21.51
CA GLY A 451 8.32 6.99 20.62
C GLY A 451 7.04 6.73 21.40
N SER A 452 6.10 7.67 21.34
CA SER A 452 4.80 7.58 22.02
C SER A 452 3.64 7.85 21.07
N TRP A 453 2.57 7.08 21.23
CA TRP A 453 1.35 7.16 20.45
C TRP A 453 0.23 7.83 21.22
N HIS A 454 -0.46 8.77 20.57
CA HIS A 454 -1.53 9.56 21.19
C HIS A 454 -2.70 9.73 20.23
N TYR A 455 -3.91 9.57 20.72
CA TYR A 455 -5.11 10.04 20.03
C TYR A 455 -5.41 11.48 20.47
N TYR A 456 -5.81 12.32 19.53
CA TYR A 456 -6.30 13.68 19.75
C TYR A 456 -7.63 13.89 19.02
N ASP A 457 -8.51 14.65 19.68
CA ASP A 457 -9.62 15.36 19.06
C ASP A 457 -9.41 16.85 19.38
N PHE A 458 -8.94 17.60 18.39
CA PHE A 458 -8.63 19.02 18.53
C PHE A 458 -9.87 19.90 18.70
N ALA A 459 -11.04 19.44 18.24
CA ALA A 459 -12.29 20.18 18.38
C ALA A 459 -12.77 20.15 19.84
N THR A 460 -12.64 19.01 20.53
CA THR A 460 -13.05 18.86 21.93
C THR A 460 -11.92 19.03 22.94
N GLY A 461 -10.66 19.04 22.49
CA GLY A 461 -9.46 19.05 23.33
C GLY A 461 -9.17 17.71 24.00
N LYS A 462 -9.83 16.63 23.57
CA LYS A 462 -9.68 15.30 24.15
C LYS A 462 -8.37 14.66 23.69
N ARG A 463 -7.69 14.00 24.63
CA ARG A 463 -6.45 13.25 24.41
C ARG A 463 -6.54 11.88 25.07
N VAL A 464 -6.04 10.85 24.41
CA VAL A 464 -5.84 9.51 24.98
C VAL A 464 -4.40 9.07 24.70
N ASP A 465 -3.66 8.75 25.76
CA ASP A 465 -2.32 8.15 25.62
C ASP A 465 -2.46 6.66 25.31
N ILE A 466 -2.00 6.24 24.13
CA ILE A 466 -2.14 4.87 23.62
C ILE A 466 -0.97 4.02 24.14
N GLY A 467 0.23 4.60 24.16
CA GLY A 467 1.42 4.03 24.77
C GLY A 467 2.70 4.35 24.01
N SER A 468 3.82 4.14 24.69
CA SER A 468 5.18 4.11 24.13
C SER A 468 5.63 2.70 23.81
#